data_AF-A0A939EHH3-F1
#
_entry.id   AF-A0A939EHH3-F1
#
_cell.length_a   1.000
_cell.length_b   1.000
_cell.length_c   1.000
_cell.angle_alpha   90.00
_cell.angle_beta   90.00
_cell.angle_gamma   90.00
#
_symmetry.space_group_name_H-M   'P 1'
#
loop_
_entity.id
_entity.type
_entity.pdbx_description
1 polymer ?
#
loop_
_entity_poly.entity_id
_entity_poly.type
_entity_poly.pdbx_seq_one_letter_code
_entity_poly.pdbx_strand_id
1 'polypeptide(L)'
;MIARTKDCNFTALAASLFVFSAAVPSLSYAGSETANTDALTAKISEMPYSQARPVVLQAGWQPVQNPVPDDLAFFSRAIYEQGYVEVAMCSPVGETPCIFYFKNAQGQYLKVQTLLEVPHVASVSVLKNEAAYRYEARY
;
A
#
# COMPACT_ATOMS: atom_id res chain seq x y z
N MET A 1 -15.25 48.90 -30.87
CA MET A 1 -15.19 47.83 -29.84
C MET A 1 -16.62 47.64 -29.36
N ILE A 2 -17.45 46.76 -29.97
CA ILE A 2 -17.51 45.29 -29.81
C ILE A 2 -17.39 44.89 -28.33
N ALA A 3 -18.34 44.26 -27.64
CA ALA A 3 -19.73 43.92 -27.93
C ALA A 3 -20.47 43.68 -26.59
N ARG A 4 -21.79 43.78 -26.68
CA ARG A 4 -22.79 43.64 -25.63
C ARG A 4 -23.10 42.17 -25.31
N THR A 5 -23.25 41.91 -24.01
CA THR A 5 -24.32 41.18 -23.31
C THR A 5 -24.78 39.77 -23.73
N LYS A 6 -25.03 39.03 -22.65
CA LYS A 6 -26.24 38.26 -22.31
C LYS A 6 -26.26 36.77 -22.64
N ASP A 7 -26.57 36.06 -21.55
CA ASP A 7 -26.95 34.66 -21.46
C ASP A 7 -28.02 34.30 -22.50
N CYS A 8 -27.82 33.18 -23.18
CA CYS A 8 -28.88 32.50 -23.92
C CYS A 8 -28.93 31.04 -23.45
N ASN A 9 -29.86 30.84 -22.52
CA ASN A 9 -30.50 29.56 -22.25
C ASN A 9 -31.21 29.11 -23.54
N PHE A 10 -30.89 27.93 -24.08
CA PHE A 10 -31.58 27.37 -25.25
C PHE A 10 -31.99 25.93 -24.96
N THR A 11 -33.27 25.76 -24.69
CA THR A 11 -33.96 24.47 -24.69
C THR A 11 -34.05 23.92 -26.11
N ALA A 12 -33.51 22.70 -26.26
CA ALA A 12 -33.97 21.58 -27.08
C ALA A 12 -34.49 21.83 -28.51
N LEU A 13 -33.82 21.19 -29.49
CA LEU A 13 -34.48 20.50 -30.60
C LEU A 13 -33.64 19.27 -30.98
N ALA A 14 -34.32 18.12 -31.02
CA ALA A 14 -33.79 16.80 -31.24
C ALA A 14 -33.35 16.56 -32.69
N ALA A 15 -32.38 15.65 -32.84
CA ALA A 15 -32.23 14.64 -33.89
C ALA A 15 -30.77 14.55 -34.34
N SER A 16 -30.08 13.51 -33.86
CA SER A 16 -29.25 12.65 -34.70
C SER A 16 -28.69 11.53 -33.82
N LEU A 17 -29.18 10.33 -34.06
CA LEU A 17 -28.65 9.09 -33.54
C LEU A 17 -27.23 8.91 -34.08
N PHE A 18 -26.23 9.23 -33.27
CA PHE A 18 -24.95 8.53 -33.34
C PHE A 18 -24.74 7.86 -32.00
N VAL A 19 -25.24 6.63 -31.93
CA VAL A 19 -24.80 5.63 -30.99
C VAL A 19 -23.34 5.33 -31.35
N PHE A 20 -22.41 6.16 -30.89
CA PHE A 20 -21.03 5.73 -30.73
C PHE A 20 -21.00 4.83 -29.51
N SER A 21 -21.38 3.58 -29.72
CA SER A 21 -21.00 2.48 -28.84
C SER A 21 -19.48 2.34 -28.98
N ALA A 22 -18.74 3.25 -28.37
CA ALA A 22 -17.32 3.10 -28.16
C ALA A 22 -17.18 2.00 -27.12
N ALA A 23 -17.13 0.75 -27.59
CA ALA A 23 -16.52 -0.32 -26.84
C ALA A 23 -15.09 0.14 -26.57
N VAL A 24 -14.87 0.78 -25.43
CA VAL A 24 -13.54 1.11 -24.95
C VAL A 24 -12.93 -0.24 -24.62
N PRO A 25 -11.92 -0.72 -25.38
CA PRO A 25 -11.23 -1.94 -24.98
C PRO A 25 -10.64 -1.66 -23.60
N SER A 26 -11.17 -2.31 -22.57
CA SER A 26 -10.63 -2.29 -21.23
C SER A 26 -9.22 -2.87 -21.31
N LEU A 27 -8.23 -1.99 -21.36
CA LEU A 27 -6.83 -2.37 -21.35
C LEU A 27 -6.54 -2.98 -19.98
N SER A 28 -6.54 -4.31 -19.89
CA SER A 28 -6.15 -5.03 -18.69
C SER A 28 -4.67 -4.77 -18.42
N TYR A 29 -4.36 -3.83 -17.52
CA TYR A 29 -3.01 -3.53 -17.08
C TYR A 29 -2.54 -4.57 -16.04
N ALA A 30 -2.50 -5.83 -16.45
CA ALA A 30 -1.99 -6.93 -15.62
C ALA A 30 -0.49 -7.14 -15.92
N GLY A 31 0.35 -6.25 -15.39
CA GLY A 31 1.81 -6.38 -15.60
C GLY A 31 2.71 -5.45 -14.79
N SER A 32 2.17 -4.55 -13.96
CA SER A 32 2.95 -3.52 -13.28
C SER A 32 3.34 -3.85 -11.83
N GLU A 33 2.81 -4.93 -11.26
CA GLU A 33 2.80 -5.07 -9.80
C GLU A 33 4.00 -5.83 -9.23
N THR A 34 4.40 -6.93 -9.90
CA THR A 34 5.61 -7.68 -9.55
C THR A 34 6.86 -6.86 -9.84
N ALA A 35 6.93 -6.22 -11.01
CA ALA A 35 8.06 -5.35 -11.37
C ALA A 35 8.25 -4.16 -10.41
N ASN A 36 7.17 -3.58 -9.89
CA ASN A 36 7.23 -2.50 -8.91
C ASN A 36 7.67 -3.02 -7.53
N THR A 37 7.16 -4.19 -7.12
CA THR A 37 7.57 -4.83 -5.86
C THR A 37 9.04 -5.25 -5.89
N ASP A 38 9.52 -5.82 -7.00
CA ASP A 38 10.92 -6.23 -7.15
C ASP A 38 11.85 -5.01 -7.08
N ALA A 39 11.48 -3.91 -7.74
CA ALA A 39 12.22 -2.64 -7.67
C ALA A 39 12.20 -2.04 -6.26
N LEU A 40 11.05 -2.08 -5.57
CA LEU A 40 10.93 -1.63 -4.18
C LEU A 40 11.80 -2.48 -3.26
N THR A 41 11.76 -3.81 -3.41
CA THR A 41 12.57 -4.78 -2.65
C THR A 41 14.05 -4.47 -2.84
N ALA A 42 14.53 -4.43 -4.08
CA ALA A 42 15.92 -4.12 -4.40
C ALA A 42 16.36 -2.76 -3.84
N LYS A 43 15.45 -1.78 -3.77
CA LYS A 43 15.72 -0.45 -3.23
C LYS A 43 15.85 -0.44 -1.72
N ILE A 44 15.09 -1.25 -0.98
CA ILE A 44 15.03 -1.18 0.49
C ILE A 44 15.71 -2.35 1.21
N SER A 45 16.12 -3.39 0.49
CA SER A 45 16.91 -4.49 1.04
C SER A 45 18.15 -3.98 1.77
N GLU A 46 18.45 -4.58 2.92
CA GLU A 46 19.56 -4.21 3.80
C GLU A 46 19.48 -2.76 4.33
N MET A 47 18.40 -2.02 4.12
CA MET A 47 18.21 -0.73 4.78
C MET A 47 17.68 -0.94 6.20
N PRO A 48 18.12 -0.15 7.19
CA PRO A 48 17.42 -0.03 8.45
C PRO A 48 15.95 0.33 8.21
N TYR A 49 15.04 -0.28 8.95
CA TYR A 49 13.60 -0.16 8.74
C TYR A 49 13.12 1.29 8.86
N SER A 50 13.74 2.06 9.77
CA SER A 50 13.49 3.50 9.90
C SER A 50 13.79 4.29 8.62
N GLN A 51 14.74 3.83 7.79
CA GLN A 51 15.07 4.40 6.48
C GLN A 51 14.23 3.78 5.35
N ALA A 52 13.89 2.49 5.45
CA ALA A 52 13.05 1.81 4.48
C ALA A 52 11.59 2.32 4.50
N ARG A 53 11.04 2.57 5.69
CA ARG A 53 9.65 3.02 5.89
C ARG A 53 9.28 4.23 5.02
N PRO A 54 10.00 5.36 5.01
CA PRO A 54 9.64 6.49 4.15
C PRO A 54 9.67 6.13 2.66
N VAL A 55 10.54 5.22 2.21
CA VAL A 55 10.57 4.74 0.82
C VAL A 55 9.31 3.93 0.50
N VAL A 56 8.87 3.07 1.41
CA VAL A 56 7.62 2.32 1.30
C VAL A 56 6.41 3.27 1.21
N LEU A 57 6.38 4.29 2.07
CA LEU A 57 5.33 5.32 2.06
C LEU A 57 5.30 6.12 0.75
N GLN A 58 6.47 6.53 0.25
CA GLN A 58 6.60 7.23 -1.04
C GLN A 58 6.17 6.37 -2.24
N ALA A 59 6.29 5.05 -2.13
CA ALA A 59 5.81 4.10 -3.13
C ALA A 59 4.28 3.87 -3.08
N GLY A 60 3.55 4.61 -2.22
CA GLY A 60 2.09 4.59 -2.16
C GLY A 60 1.50 3.52 -1.22
N TRP A 61 2.35 2.84 -0.44
CA TRP A 61 1.92 1.90 0.59
C TRP A 61 1.64 2.64 1.89
N GLN A 62 0.51 2.36 2.54
CA GLN A 62 0.08 2.99 3.78
C GLN A 62 0.18 2.02 4.96
N PRO A 63 0.60 2.46 6.16
CA PRO A 63 0.67 1.60 7.34
C PRO A 63 -0.68 0.94 7.64
N VAL A 64 -0.69 -0.37 7.85
CA VAL A 64 -1.86 -1.07 8.35
C VAL A 64 -1.76 -1.12 9.85
N GLN A 65 -2.62 -0.39 10.55
CA GLN A 65 -2.65 -0.44 12.01
C GLN A 65 -2.84 -1.88 12.49
N ASN A 66 -2.01 -2.31 13.46
CA ASN A 66 -2.16 -3.61 14.09
C ASN A 66 -3.60 -3.78 14.60
N PRO A 67 -4.31 -4.88 14.26
CA PRO A 67 -5.72 -5.06 14.60
C PRO A 67 -5.96 -5.39 16.08
N VAL A 68 -4.92 -5.86 16.78
CA VAL A 68 -4.95 -6.23 18.20
C VAL A 68 -3.76 -5.57 18.92
N PRO A 69 -3.67 -4.23 18.93
CA PRO A 69 -2.52 -3.54 19.48
C PRO A 69 -2.31 -3.88 20.94
N ASP A 70 -3.39 -4.17 21.69
CA ASP A 70 -3.37 -4.54 23.10
C ASP A 70 -2.73 -5.91 23.39
N ASP A 71 -2.64 -6.78 22.38
CA ASP A 71 -2.01 -8.10 22.50
C ASP A 71 -0.51 -8.07 22.14
N LEU A 72 0.01 -6.92 21.70
CA LEU A 72 1.43 -6.77 21.38
C LEU A 72 2.31 -6.96 22.62
N ALA A 73 3.23 -7.92 22.53
CA ALA A 73 4.16 -8.25 23.60
C ALA A 73 5.49 -7.48 23.50
N PHE A 74 6.07 -7.16 24.66
CA PHE A 74 7.45 -6.68 24.84
C PHE A 74 7.89 -5.62 23.81
N PHE A 75 8.85 -5.99 22.94
CA PHE A 75 9.47 -5.07 22.00
C PHE A 75 8.53 -4.63 20.87
N SER A 76 7.56 -5.47 20.49
CA SER A 76 6.53 -5.09 19.52
C SER A 76 5.67 -3.94 20.05
N ARG A 77 5.32 -3.97 21.35
CA ARG A 77 4.62 -2.86 22.02
C ARG A 77 5.44 -1.59 21.97
N ALA A 78 6.72 -1.67 22.36
CA ALA A 78 7.60 -0.52 22.43
C ALA A 78 7.76 0.18 21.06
N ILE A 79 7.84 -0.59 19.98
CA ILE A 79 7.91 -0.06 18.61
C ILE A 79 6.56 0.54 18.18
N TYR A 80 5.44 -0.10 18.52
CA TYR A 80 4.11 0.42 18.22
C TYR A 80 3.88 1.79 18.88
N GLU A 81 4.25 1.93 20.15
CA GLU A 81 4.13 3.18 20.92
C GLU A 81 5.02 4.31 20.38
N GLN A 82 6.07 3.99 19.61
CA GLN A 82 6.87 4.96 18.88
C GLN A 82 6.23 5.44 17.55
N GLY A 83 5.04 4.94 17.22
CA GLY A 83 4.28 5.34 16.02
C GLY A 83 4.46 4.42 14.80
N TYR A 84 5.15 3.29 14.96
CA TYR A 84 5.21 2.23 13.95
C TYR A 84 3.98 1.32 14.08
N VAL A 85 2.80 1.89 13.84
CA VAL A 85 1.51 1.20 14.01
C VAL A 85 1.36 -0.04 13.15
N GLU A 86 2.18 -0.15 12.11
CA GLU A 86 2.25 -1.28 11.19
C GLU A 86 2.96 -2.52 11.72
N VAL A 87 3.59 -2.47 12.90
CA VAL A 87 4.26 -3.62 13.49
C VAL A 87 3.23 -4.70 13.88
N ALA A 88 3.43 -5.91 13.36
CA ALA A 88 2.64 -7.08 13.71
C ALA A 88 3.31 -7.93 14.78
N MET A 89 4.58 -8.26 14.57
CA MET A 89 5.42 -8.98 15.53
C MET A 89 6.86 -8.47 15.44
N CYS A 90 7.60 -8.60 16.52
CA CYS A 90 9.02 -8.28 16.62
C CYS A 90 9.53 -8.92 17.91
N SER A 91 10.47 -9.88 17.81
CA SER A 91 11.01 -10.54 18.99
C SER A 91 11.99 -9.63 19.74
N PRO A 92 11.96 -9.65 21.09
CA PRO A 92 12.95 -8.98 21.91
C PRO A 92 14.32 -9.71 21.95
N VAL A 93 14.36 -10.98 21.54
CA VAL A 93 15.56 -11.83 21.56
C VAL A 93 15.81 -12.33 20.14
N GLY A 94 16.68 -11.64 19.40
CA GLY A 94 17.49 -12.01 18.22
C GLY A 94 17.19 -13.18 17.29
N GLU A 95 16.04 -13.84 17.36
CA GLU A 95 15.77 -15.14 16.76
C GLU A 95 14.63 -15.06 15.74
N THR A 96 13.73 -14.08 15.87
CA THR A 96 12.64 -13.88 14.91
C THR A 96 12.66 -12.49 14.29
N PRO A 97 12.30 -12.39 13.00
CA PRO A 97 12.25 -11.12 12.29
C PRO A 97 11.11 -10.24 12.82
N CYS A 98 11.28 -8.92 12.70
CA CYS A 98 10.17 -8.00 12.86
C CYS A 98 9.36 -7.97 11.56
N ILE A 99 8.04 -7.98 11.68
CA ILE A 99 7.08 -8.02 10.58
C ILE A 99 6.23 -6.76 10.61
N PHE A 100 6.15 -6.10 9.46
CA PHE A 100 5.39 -4.87 9.27
C PHE A 100 4.45 -5.01 8.07
N TYR A 101 3.22 -4.52 8.20
CA TYR A 101 2.22 -4.59 7.13
C TYR A 101 1.78 -3.22 6.62
N PHE A 102 1.72 -3.11 5.29
CA PHE A 102 1.19 -1.94 4.60
C PHE A 102 0.10 -2.34 3.63
N LYS A 103 -0.67 -1.36 3.16
CA LYS A 103 -1.75 -1.54 2.17
C LYS A 103 -1.69 -0.47 1.11
N ASN A 104 -1.94 -0.82 -0.15
CA ASN A 104 -2.02 0.14 -1.25
C ASN A 104 -3.48 0.46 -1.64
N ALA A 105 -3.66 1.38 -2.58
CA ALA A 105 -4.97 1.80 -3.08
C ALA A 105 -5.76 0.66 -3.78
N GLN A 106 -5.05 -0.38 -4.25
CA GLN A 106 -5.62 -1.56 -4.90
C GLN A 106 -6.12 -2.60 -3.87
N GLY A 107 -5.90 -2.36 -2.57
CA GLY A 107 -6.34 -3.26 -1.51
C GLY A 107 -5.40 -4.44 -1.25
N GLN A 108 -4.21 -4.43 -1.83
CA GLN A 108 -3.16 -5.42 -1.60
C GLN A 108 -2.38 -5.06 -0.34
N TYR A 109 -1.74 -6.07 0.25
CA TYR A 109 -0.93 -5.88 1.43
C TYR A 109 0.54 -6.12 1.12
N LEU A 110 1.42 -5.28 1.65
CA LEU A 110 2.87 -5.47 1.61
C LEU A 110 3.32 -5.96 2.98
N LYS A 111 4.07 -7.05 3.02
CA LYS A 111 4.78 -7.54 4.19
C LYS A 111 6.24 -7.16 4.05
N VAL A 112 6.77 -6.42 5.02
CA VAL A 112 8.20 -6.13 5.15
C VAL A 112 8.72 -6.89 6.36
N GLN A 113 9.78 -7.67 6.17
CA GLN A 113 10.42 -8.44 7.24
C GLN A 113 11.86 -8.01 7.43
N THR A 114 12.31 -7.88 8.67
CA THR A 114 13.72 -7.61 8.98
C THR A 114 14.54 -8.89 9.12
N LEU A 115 15.86 -8.75 9.18
CA LEU A 115 16.77 -9.84 9.52
C LEU A 115 16.86 -9.97 11.04
N LEU A 116 16.24 -11.00 11.64
CA LEU A 116 16.25 -11.18 13.11
C LEU A 116 15.79 -9.89 13.82
N GLU A 117 16.40 -9.57 14.96
CA GLU A 117 16.22 -8.27 15.66
C GLU A 117 16.98 -7.11 15.00
N VAL A 118 17.87 -7.40 14.05
CA VAL A 118 18.62 -6.37 13.34
C VAL A 118 17.60 -5.61 12.49
N PRO A 119 17.51 -4.28 12.59
CA PRO A 119 16.43 -3.53 11.97
C PRO A 119 16.54 -3.47 10.43
N HIS A 120 17.36 -4.30 9.79
CA HIS A 120 17.60 -4.24 8.36
C HIS A 120 16.57 -5.09 7.61
N VAL A 121 16.01 -4.58 6.52
CA VAL A 121 15.01 -5.30 5.73
C VAL A 121 15.66 -6.50 5.03
N ALA A 122 15.13 -7.69 5.31
CA ALA A 122 15.53 -8.95 4.69
C ALA A 122 14.63 -9.33 3.52
N SER A 123 13.32 -9.12 3.64
CA SER A 123 12.37 -9.49 2.59
C SER A 123 11.17 -8.55 2.50
N VAL A 124 10.60 -8.52 1.30
CA VAL A 124 9.40 -7.77 0.96
C VAL A 124 8.52 -8.68 0.10
N SER A 125 7.24 -8.80 0.44
CA SER A 125 6.31 -9.64 -0.31
C SER A 125 4.91 -9.03 -0.35
N VAL A 126 4.20 -9.27 -1.46
CA VAL A 126 2.82 -8.79 -1.65
C VAL A 126 1.83 -9.93 -1.37
N LEU A 127 0.89 -9.68 -0.46
CA LEU A 127 -0.24 -10.54 -0.19
C LEU A 127 -1.45 -10.03 -1.00
N LYS A 128 -2.01 -10.92 -1.82
CA LYS A 128 -2.98 -10.57 -2.86
C LYS A 128 -4.34 -10.10 -2.32
N ASN A 129 -4.66 -10.38 -1.06
CA ASN A 129 -5.95 -10.01 -0.46
C ASN A 129 -5.88 -9.96 1.08
N GLU A 130 -6.94 -9.44 1.69
CA GLU A 130 -7.07 -9.36 3.14
C GLU A 130 -7.09 -10.73 3.81
N ALA A 131 -7.64 -11.77 3.20
CA ALA A 131 -7.67 -13.10 3.80
C ALA A 131 -6.25 -13.67 4.03
N ALA A 132 -5.35 -13.49 3.05
CA ALA A 132 -3.94 -13.86 3.18
C ALA A 132 -3.25 -13.05 4.28
N TYR A 133 -3.45 -11.73 4.31
CA TYR A 133 -2.96 -10.86 5.39
C TYR A 133 -3.45 -11.31 6.77
N ARG A 134 -4.75 -11.55 6.94
CA ARG A 134 -5.37 -11.96 8.22
C ARG A 134 -4.94 -13.35 8.67
N TYR A 135 -4.50 -14.20 7.75
CA TYR A 135 -3.94 -15.51 8.09
C TYR A 135 -2.53 -15.34 8.65
N GLU A 136 -1.69 -14.54 7.99
CA GLU A 136 -0.30 -14.32 8.43
C GLU A 136 -0.17 -13.44 9.67
N ALA A 137 -1.01 -12.40 9.81
CA ALA A 137 -0.94 -11.45 10.92
C ALA A 137 -1.56 -11.98 12.24
N ARG A 138 -2.05 -13.22 12.25
CA ARG A 138 -2.67 -13.86 13.42
C ARG A 138 -1.70 -14.71 14.24
N TYR A 139 -0.52 -14.96 13.70
CA TYR A 139 0.57 -15.76 14.29
C TYR A 139 1.83 -14.91 14.35
#